data_AF-A0A1I0NCP2-F1
#
_entry.id   AF-A0A1I0NCP2-F1
#
_cell.length_a   1.000
_cell.length_b   1.000
_cell.length_c   1.000
_cell.angle_alpha   90.00
_cell.angle_beta   90.00
_cell.angle_gamma   90.00
#
_symmetry.space_group_name_H-M   'P 1'
#
loop_
_entity.id
_entity.type
_entity.pdbx_description
1 polymer ?
#
loop_
_entity_poly.entity_id
_entity_poly.type
_entity_poly.pdbx_seq_one_letter_code
_entity_poly.pdbx_strand_id
1 'polypeptide(L)'
;MKKIYIIVIAALFTVGVTSCEDCLDTNNYTEANTSNYPASAEDLNKELAALYGVMNQISQTAKETPWLVNHIMSDEGNGGGSTGSTQIHAIGHLMANQEDMFDKLWQRVYIGIARANAIIYGVDAFDWTGQEKARNQMVGEAYFMRGLFYLWGAQFWGDIPAYWAAAAPDPCPQQDAETVTYPHILADFVSAANLMSHGMTTMGDGHATKAAAEGMLARAYMFYEGFYKKAGELATASLADVVFDFDQEGAGTSLSKAQVISYVEDAINNGGYSLVEDFRLLWQYTNKYTINEYDFVKDLAEAGKVWAGNGNCEEMFQVQYMNSGGWSGNIQMGFTNQVSLYCGLRNGSDKDGNSNGFEDTMPFGQGWGQGIVNATLWDDWSDDDPRKKATILNAPEECKKFVFVTNCSEDAGLYNKKWMPITCSKSHWNDMNSVYTWWGVYRTEQTSAANNNKNSFQGDHYADMILLRLADVMLMHSELTGTADQMNKVRARAGLPATTYSWKNIKDERRWELACEGIRYNDLRRWSGRNGGIDCEAAVALQRQDGSRVNYAGHWTVMRHGQGVGGSSWAQRYADTDGFVMIPPSQISIVNDEAVLKQNPGWGAGAAGSNMTGTPVYD
;
A
#
# COMPACT_ATOMS: atom_id res chain seq x y z
N MET A 1 17.68 22.62 81.36
CA MET A 1 18.24 21.45 80.63
C MET A 1 17.16 20.67 79.87
N LYS A 2 15.99 20.39 80.45
CA LYS A 2 14.79 19.82 79.79
C LYS A 2 14.04 20.72 78.77
N LYS A 3 14.56 21.90 78.39
CA LYS A 3 13.96 22.76 77.33
C LYS A 3 14.91 23.04 76.16
N ILE A 4 16.22 22.79 76.32
CA ILE A 4 17.23 23.03 75.28
C ILE A 4 17.29 21.84 74.31
N TYR A 5 17.13 20.61 74.80
CA TYR A 5 17.12 19.42 73.93
C TYR A 5 15.90 19.33 73.00
N ILE A 6 14.74 19.88 73.39
CA ILE A 6 13.54 19.90 72.54
C ILE A 6 13.68 20.95 71.43
N ILE A 7 14.32 22.09 71.71
CA ILE A 7 14.60 23.11 70.70
C ILE A 7 15.68 22.63 69.72
N VAL A 8 16.67 21.86 70.19
CA VAL A 8 17.71 21.28 69.32
C VAL A 8 17.16 20.14 68.45
N ILE A 9 16.24 19.32 68.96
CA ILE A 9 15.59 18.25 68.16
C ILE A 9 14.58 18.82 67.15
N ALA A 10 13.87 19.91 67.48
CA ALA A 10 13.00 20.60 66.54
C ALA A 10 13.79 21.41 65.47
N ALA A 11 14.97 21.92 65.82
CA ALA A 11 15.89 22.56 64.87
C ALA A 11 16.60 21.54 63.95
N LEU A 12 16.82 20.31 64.40
CA LEU A 12 17.38 19.23 63.58
C LEU A 12 16.35 18.64 62.59
N PHE A 13 15.05 18.76 62.86
CA PHE A 13 13.99 18.33 61.93
C PHE A 13 13.64 19.36 60.86
N THR A 14 14.04 20.63 61.02
CA THR A 14 13.80 21.70 60.05
C THR A 14 14.91 21.87 59.00
N VAL A 15 16.05 21.17 59.16
CA VAL A 15 17.16 21.16 58.18
C VAL A 15 17.06 19.95 57.22
N GLY A 16 16.09 19.04 57.43
CA GLY A 16 15.89 17.84 56.60
C GLY A 16 14.89 17.98 55.45
N VAL A 17 14.36 19.17 55.19
CA VAL A 17 13.42 19.45 54.09
C VAL A 17 13.96 20.56 53.20
N THR A 18 15.22 20.40 52.76
CA THR A 18 15.59 20.97 51.47
C THR A 18 15.14 19.94 50.44
N SER A 19 14.01 20.23 49.82
CA SER A 19 13.55 19.53 48.64
C SER A 19 14.67 19.61 47.60
N CYS A 20 15.37 18.52 47.34
CA CYS A 20 16.10 18.35 46.09
C CYS A 20 15.05 18.10 45.01
N GLU A 21 14.33 19.14 44.56
CA GLU A 21 13.54 19.02 43.32
C GLU A 21 14.49 18.78 42.13
N ASP A 22 15.69 19.38 42.15
CA ASP A 22 16.68 19.22 41.08
C ASP A 22 17.32 17.82 40.97
N CYS A 23 17.10 16.90 41.92
CA CYS A 23 17.56 15.50 41.81
C CYS A 23 16.48 14.55 41.27
N LEU A 24 15.23 15.00 41.14
CA LEU A 24 14.14 14.24 40.54
C LEU A 24 13.84 14.69 39.10
N ASP A 25 14.24 15.92 38.73
CA ASP A 25 14.33 16.35 37.34
C ASP A 25 15.62 15.84 36.68
N THR A 26 15.68 14.53 36.48
CA THR A 26 16.62 13.97 35.50
C THR A 26 16.06 14.26 34.10
N ASN A 27 16.53 15.33 33.46
CA ASN A 27 16.34 15.50 32.03
C ASN A 27 16.95 14.29 31.32
N ASN A 28 16.11 13.49 30.65
CA ASN A 28 16.58 12.39 29.83
C ASN A 28 17.22 12.98 28.57
N TYR A 29 18.54 13.20 28.59
CA TYR A 29 19.30 13.72 27.44
C TYR A 29 19.43 12.71 26.29
N THR A 30 18.94 11.48 26.48
CA THR A 30 19.07 10.37 25.52
C THR A 30 17.77 9.97 24.85
N GLU A 31 16.60 10.32 25.41
CA GLU A 31 15.29 9.99 24.85
C GLU A 31 14.45 11.26 24.62
N ALA A 32 14.02 11.43 23.38
CA ALA A 32 13.09 12.47 22.97
C ALA A 32 11.66 12.13 23.45
N ASN A 33 10.96 13.10 24.02
CA ASN A 33 9.55 13.05 24.39
C ASN A 33 8.86 14.38 24.04
N THR A 34 7.54 14.46 24.22
CA THR A 34 6.74 15.63 23.84
C THR A 34 7.08 16.91 24.61
N SER A 35 7.84 16.84 25.72
CA SER A 35 8.28 18.02 26.47
C SER A 35 9.67 18.53 26.07
N ASN A 36 10.44 17.77 25.28
CA ASN A 36 11.79 18.15 24.87
C ASN A 36 12.09 17.96 23.36
N TYR A 37 11.10 17.60 22.54
CA TYR A 37 11.25 17.36 21.10
C TYR A 37 10.01 17.84 20.30
N PRO A 38 10.18 18.51 19.15
CA PRO A 38 11.45 18.88 18.50
C PRO A 38 12.16 20.02 19.25
N ALA A 39 13.48 19.91 19.45
CA ALA A 39 14.29 20.95 20.09
C ALA A 39 14.95 21.90 19.07
N SER A 40 15.02 21.49 17.79
CA SER A 40 15.60 22.25 16.69
C SER A 40 14.90 21.93 15.36
N ALA A 41 15.10 22.79 14.35
CA ALA A 41 14.62 22.51 12.98
C ALA A 41 15.26 21.24 12.36
N GLU A 42 16.47 20.86 12.79
CA GLU A 42 17.11 19.62 12.33
C GLU A 42 16.39 18.37 12.86
N ASP A 43 15.81 18.45 14.06
CA ASP A 43 15.04 17.35 14.63
C ASP A 43 13.75 17.09 13.84
N LEU A 44 13.15 18.13 13.24
CA LEU A 44 12.02 17.94 12.33
C LEU A 44 12.40 17.14 11.06
N ASN A 45 13.62 17.29 10.54
CA ASN A 45 14.10 16.46 9.43
C ASN A 45 14.25 14.98 9.83
N LYS A 46 14.72 14.71 11.06
CA LYS A 46 14.79 13.34 11.59
C LYS A 46 13.39 12.75 11.77
N GLU A 47 12.45 13.57 12.23
CA GLU A 47 11.06 13.17 12.37
C GLU A 47 10.42 12.88 11.00
N LEU A 48 10.71 13.69 9.98
CA LEU A 48 10.27 13.44 8.61
C LEU A 48 10.83 12.11 8.08
N ALA A 49 12.12 11.84 8.28
CA ALA A 49 12.71 10.56 7.91
C ALA A 49 12.04 9.38 8.66
N ALA A 50 11.75 9.55 9.95
CA ALA A 50 11.04 8.54 10.75
C ALA A 50 9.59 8.33 10.27
N LEU A 51 8.92 9.38 9.80
CA LEU A 51 7.58 9.34 9.20
C LEU A 51 7.57 8.49 7.93
N TYR A 52 8.50 8.71 6.99
CA TYR A 52 8.66 7.84 5.81
C TYR A 52 9.00 6.40 6.22
N GLY A 53 9.83 6.21 7.25
CA GLY A 53 10.18 4.90 7.80
C GLY A 53 9.00 4.07 8.29
N VAL A 54 7.84 4.68 8.57
CA VAL A 54 6.59 3.96 8.90
C VAL A 54 6.11 3.10 7.72
N MET A 55 6.31 3.53 6.47
CA MET A 55 5.93 2.73 5.29
C MET A 55 6.75 1.44 5.18
N ASN A 56 8.05 1.50 5.52
CA ASN A 56 8.87 0.30 5.64
C ASN A 56 8.38 -0.60 6.78
N GLN A 57 7.96 -0.03 7.90
CA GLN A 57 7.42 -0.81 9.02
C GLN A 57 6.13 -1.56 8.64
N ILE A 58 5.26 -0.96 7.83
CA ILE A 58 4.06 -1.63 7.27
C ILE A 58 4.48 -2.82 6.40
N SER A 59 5.53 -2.66 5.59
CA SER A 59 6.05 -3.71 4.70
C SER A 59 6.57 -4.96 5.43
N GLN A 60 6.84 -4.89 6.73
CA GLN A 60 7.20 -6.07 7.54
C GLN A 60 6.11 -7.13 7.61
N THR A 61 4.85 -6.70 7.46
CA THR A 61 3.69 -7.60 7.49
C THR A 61 2.98 -7.49 6.14
N ALA A 62 3.55 -8.12 5.11
CA ALA A 62 3.06 -8.02 3.73
C ALA A 62 1.54 -8.21 3.59
N LYS A 63 0.96 -9.18 4.34
CA LYS A 63 -0.47 -9.51 4.39
C LYS A 63 -1.38 -8.40 4.91
N GLU A 64 -0.81 -7.37 5.51
CA GLU A 64 -1.51 -6.19 6.03
C GLU A 64 -1.10 -4.92 5.28
N THR A 65 -0.30 -5.01 4.22
CA THR A 65 0.02 -3.84 3.40
C THR A 65 -1.21 -3.40 2.62
N PRO A 66 -1.50 -2.08 2.52
CA PRO A 66 -2.60 -1.57 1.70
C PRO A 66 -2.56 -2.10 0.25
N TRP A 67 -1.36 -2.24 -0.30
CA TRP A 67 -1.17 -2.78 -1.64
C TRP A 67 -1.66 -4.24 -1.78
N LEU A 68 -1.14 -5.16 -0.95
CA LEU A 68 -1.43 -6.59 -1.13
C LEU A 68 -2.88 -6.90 -0.80
N VAL A 69 -3.41 -6.26 0.25
CA VAL A 69 -4.80 -6.41 0.67
C VAL A 69 -5.76 -5.93 -0.42
N ASN A 70 -5.54 -4.76 -1.01
CA ASN A 70 -6.39 -4.28 -2.10
C ASN A 70 -6.24 -5.13 -3.38
N HIS A 71 -5.08 -5.73 -3.63
CA HIS A 71 -4.90 -6.67 -4.74
C HIS A 71 -5.76 -7.93 -4.55
N ILE A 72 -5.64 -8.59 -3.39
CA ILE A 72 -6.35 -9.86 -3.12
C ILE A 72 -7.82 -9.71 -2.79
N MET A 73 -8.27 -8.55 -2.31
CA MET A 73 -9.69 -8.27 -2.09
C MET A 73 -10.42 -7.88 -3.38
N SER A 74 -9.70 -7.69 -4.49
CA SER A 74 -10.28 -7.37 -5.80
C SER A 74 -10.67 -8.61 -6.61
N ASP A 75 -11.23 -8.41 -7.81
CA ASP A 75 -11.48 -9.46 -8.80
C ASP A 75 -10.21 -9.87 -9.60
N GLU A 76 -9.02 -9.39 -9.20
CA GLU A 76 -7.75 -9.66 -9.89
C GLU A 76 -6.85 -10.67 -9.18
N GLY A 77 -7.06 -10.91 -7.88
CA GLY A 77 -6.17 -11.71 -7.05
C GLY A 77 -6.91 -12.74 -6.19
N ASN A 78 -6.29 -13.90 -6.02
CA ASN A 78 -6.66 -14.90 -5.03
C ASN A 78 -5.75 -14.78 -3.80
N GLY A 79 -6.17 -15.31 -2.65
CA GLY A 79 -5.31 -15.41 -1.48
C GLY A 79 -4.08 -16.27 -1.78
N GLY A 80 -4.32 -17.46 -2.34
CA GLY A 80 -3.26 -18.36 -2.76
C GLY A 80 -2.44 -18.94 -1.60
N GLY A 81 -1.30 -19.52 -1.93
CA GLY A 81 -0.28 -19.93 -0.98
C GLY A 81 -0.36 -21.41 -0.67
N SER A 82 -0.14 -21.75 0.59
CA SER A 82 -0.26 -23.14 1.04
C SER A 82 -1.65 -23.44 1.60
N THR A 83 -2.01 -24.72 1.67
CA THR A 83 -3.18 -25.20 2.43
C THR A 83 -3.15 -24.84 3.93
N GLY A 84 -2.06 -24.25 4.46
CA GLY A 84 -1.98 -23.70 5.81
C GLY A 84 -2.06 -22.17 5.88
N SER A 85 -2.24 -21.47 4.75
CA SER A 85 -2.20 -20.01 4.66
C SER A 85 -3.57 -19.36 4.98
N THR A 86 -4.18 -19.73 6.10
CA THR A 86 -5.57 -19.33 6.43
C THR A 86 -5.81 -17.82 6.44
N GLN A 87 -4.84 -17.01 6.90
CA GLN A 87 -5.00 -15.55 6.94
C GLN A 87 -5.16 -14.94 5.53
N ILE A 88 -4.34 -15.35 4.54
CA ILE A 88 -4.43 -14.75 3.20
C ILE A 88 -5.71 -15.21 2.49
N HIS A 89 -6.14 -16.46 2.69
CA HIS A 89 -7.43 -16.95 2.23
C HIS A 89 -8.58 -16.13 2.85
N ALA A 90 -8.55 -15.87 4.16
CA ALA A 90 -9.58 -15.07 4.80
C ALA A 90 -9.70 -13.66 4.19
N ILE A 91 -8.56 -13.00 3.90
CA ILE A 91 -8.58 -11.69 3.23
C ILE A 91 -9.20 -11.79 1.83
N GLY A 92 -8.78 -12.74 1.00
CA GLY A 92 -9.32 -12.93 -0.35
C GLY A 92 -10.81 -13.32 -0.39
N HIS A 93 -11.34 -13.83 0.72
CA HIS A 93 -12.75 -14.16 0.88
C HIS A 93 -13.55 -13.08 1.63
N LEU A 94 -12.95 -11.92 1.97
CA LEU A 94 -13.60 -10.85 2.74
C LEU A 94 -14.10 -11.33 4.12
N MET A 95 -13.28 -12.14 4.79
CA MET A 95 -13.55 -12.80 6.06
C MET A 95 -12.40 -12.57 7.05
N ALA A 96 -12.63 -12.90 8.33
CA ALA A 96 -11.64 -12.87 9.39
C ALA A 96 -11.30 -14.28 9.86
N ASN A 97 -10.02 -14.57 10.17
CA ASN A 97 -9.61 -15.87 10.72
C ASN A 97 -9.02 -15.78 12.14
N GLN A 98 -8.73 -14.57 12.64
CA GLN A 98 -8.08 -14.34 13.91
C GLN A 98 -8.38 -12.93 14.45
N GLU A 99 -8.20 -12.72 15.76
CA GLU A 99 -8.53 -11.45 16.43
C GLU A 99 -7.52 -10.33 16.12
N ASP A 100 -6.24 -10.63 15.96
CA ASP A 100 -5.19 -9.63 15.70
C ASP A 100 -5.05 -9.24 14.23
N MET A 101 -6.01 -9.65 13.39
CA MET A 101 -5.99 -9.36 11.96
C MET A 101 -6.04 -7.84 11.72
N PHE A 102 -5.05 -7.33 10.99
CA PHE A 102 -4.84 -5.90 10.70
C PHE A 102 -4.47 -5.02 11.91
N ASP A 103 -4.19 -5.60 13.08
CA ASP A 103 -3.80 -4.84 14.29
C ASP A 103 -2.47 -4.08 14.08
N LYS A 104 -1.51 -4.66 13.35
CA LYS A 104 -0.24 -3.99 13.09
C LYS A 104 -0.43 -2.82 12.13
N LEU A 105 -1.19 -2.99 11.06
CA LEU A 105 -1.50 -1.87 10.16
C LEU A 105 -2.20 -0.74 10.92
N TRP A 106 -3.19 -1.06 11.77
CA TRP A 106 -3.89 -0.08 12.61
C TRP A 106 -2.89 0.74 13.44
N GLN A 107 -2.00 0.07 14.17
CA GLN A 107 -0.95 0.73 14.95
C GLN A 107 -0.02 1.60 14.07
N ARG A 108 0.40 1.10 12.89
CA ARG A 108 1.30 1.87 12.00
C ARG A 108 0.64 3.10 11.40
N VAL A 109 -0.65 3.03 11.07
CA VAL A 109 -1.43 4.19 10.61
C VAL A 109 -1.41 5.28 11.69
N TYR A 110 -1.72 4.95 12.94
CA TYR A 110 -1.71 5.94 14.02
C TYR A 110 -0.32 6.45 14.40
N ILE A 111 0.72 5.61 14.30
CA ILE A 111 2.11 6.06 14.44
C ILE A 111 2.44 7.07 13.33
N GLY A 112 2.09 6.79 12.08
CA GLY A 112 2.30 7.72 10.97
C GLY A 112 1.59 9.06 11.19
N ILE A 113 0.31 9.02 11.62
CA ILE A 113 -0.47 10.22 11.95
C ILE A 113 0.19 11.03 13.07
N ALA A 114 0.61 10.38 14.16
CA ALA A 114 1.25 11.06 15.29
C ALA A 114 2.57 11.75 14.89
N ARG A 115 3.39 11.08 14.07
CA ARG A 115 4.65 11.65 13.55
C ARG A 115 4.42 12.84 12.62
N ALA A 116 3.45 12.75 11.72
CA ALA A 116 3.10 13.85 10.85
C ALA A 116 2.57 15.06 11.66
N ASN A 117 1.72 14.81 12.65
CA ASN A 117 1.23 15.84 13.56
C ASN A 117 2.36 16.52 14.35
N ALA A 118 3.38 15.78 14.79
CA ALA A 118 4.54 16.35 15.48
C ALA A 118 5.27 17.38 14.60
N ILE A 119 5.38 17.13 13.29
CA ILE A 119 5.97 18.08 12.35
C ILE A 119 5.03 19.27 12.13
N ILE A 120 3.77 19.02 11.79
CA ILE A 120 2.78 20.05 11.44
C ILE A 120 2.58 21.04 12.59
N TYR A 121 2.49 20.57 13.84
CA TYR A 121 2.30 21.45 15.00
C TYR A 121 3.61 21.96 15.61
N GLY A 122 4.73 21.29 15.36
CA GLY A 122 6.05 21.68 15.90
C GLY A 122 6.81 22.67 15.03
N VAL A 123 6.48 22.77 13.74
CA VAL A 123 7.25 23.57 12.77
C VAL A 123 7.33 25.05 13.11
N ASP A 124 6.26 25.64 13.62
CA ASP A 124 6.17 27.09 13.89
C ASP A 124 6.88 27.51 15.19
N ALA A 125 7.46 26.55 15.93
CA ALA A 125 8.31 26.84 17.09
C ALA A 125 9.69 27.41 16.70
N PHE A 126 10.04 27.40 15.41
CA PHE A 126 11.36 27.80 14.89
C PHE A 126 11.26 29.00 13.93
N ASP A 127 12.34 29.79 13.85
CA ASP A 127 12.46 30.88 12.88
C ASP A 127 12.93 30.33 11.52
N TRP A 128 12.09 30.54 10.50
CA TRP A 128 12.32 30.08 9.13
C TRP A 128 12.68 31.22 8.17
N THR A 129 13.01 32.41 8.67
CA THR A 129 13.36 33.56 7.84
C THR A 129 14.50 33.22 6.86
N GLY A 130 14.22 33.30 5.56
CA GLY A 130 15.15 32.93 4.48
C GLY A 130 15.21 31.44 4.14
N GLN A 131 14.40 30.60 4.79
CA GLN A 131 14.28 29.14 4.56
C GLN A 131 12.81 28.71 4.36
N GLU A 132 11.93 29.62 3.97
CA GLU A 132 10.48 29.40 3.89
C GLU A 132 10.12 28.27 2.91
N LYS A 133 10.90 28.11 1.82
CA LYS A 133 10.71 26.99 0.89
C LYS A 133 11.00 25.63 1.50
N ALA A 134 12.05 25.54 2.33
CA ALA A 134 12.39 24.29 3.02
C ALA A 134 11.33 23.95 4.09
N ARG A 135 10.87 24.97 4.83
CA ARG A 135 9.74 24.86 5.74
C ARG A 135 8.49 24.34 5.04
N ASN A 136 8.09 24.99 3.94
CA ASN A 136 6.88 24.61 3.21
C ASN A 136 6.98 23.22 2.56
N GLN A 137 8.17 22.84 2.09
CA GLN A 137 8.42 21.50 1.58
C GLN A 137 8.22 20.46 2.70
N MET A 138 8.86 20.64 3.85
CA MET A 138 8.74 19.73 5.01
C MET A 138 7.29 19.59 5.50
N VAL A 139 6.57 20.71 5.64
CA VAL A 139 5.18 20.72 6.10
C VAL A 139 4.25 20.12 5.06
N GLY A 140 4.47 20.43 3.77
CA GLY A 140 3.70 19.84 2.68
C GLY A 140 3.87 18.32 2.61
N GLU A 141 5.08 17.80 2.82
CA GLU A 141 5.32 16.36 2.92
C GLU A 141 4.66 15.74 4.15
N ALA A 142 4.67 16.42 5.30
CA ALA A 142 3.99 15.94 6.50
C ALA A 142 2.46 15.87 6.30
N TYR A 143 1.85 16.88 5.67
CA TYR A 143 0.44 16.86 5.30
C TYR A 143 0.13 15.74 4.30
N PHE A 144 0.96 15.57 3.26
CA PHE A 144 0.79 14.47 2.30
C PHE A 144 0.78 13.10 3.00
N MET A 145 1.75 12.86 3.88
CA MET A 145 1.87 11.60 4.59
C MET A 145 0.71 11.39 5.57
N ARG A 146 0.27 12.43 6.28
CA ARG A 146 -0.91 12.36 7.16
C ARG A 146 -2.16 12.00 6.35
N GLY A 147 -2.41 12.71 5.26
CA GLY A 147 -3.51 12.42 4.33
C GLY A 147 -3.46 10.99 3.80
N LEU A 148 -2.28 10.46 3.49
CA LEU A 148 -2.09 9.08 3.04
C LEU A 148 -2.43 8.04 4.12
N PHE A 149 -1.97 8.24 5.36
CA PHE A 149 -2.28 7.32 6.47
C PHE A 149 -3.78 7.32 6.81
N TYR A 150 -4.41 8.50 6.84
CA TYR A 150 -5.86 8.60 7.02
C TYR A 150 -6.63 8.00 5.84
N LEU A 151 -6.17 8.18 4.61
CA LEU A 151 -6.78 7.58 3.43
C LEU A 151 -6.76 6.04 3.54
N TRP A 152 -5.61 5.45 3.89
CA TRP A 152 -5.53 4.01 4.12
C TRP A 152 -6.43 3.55 5.26
N GLY A 153 -6.42 4.27 6.38
CA GLY A 153 -7.27 3.95 7.53
C GLY A 153 -8.75 3.99 7.18
N ALA A 154 -9.22 5.06 6.54
CA ALA A 154 -10.61 5.22 6.14
C ALA A 154 -11.01 4.23 5.04
N GLN A 155 -10.11 3.86 4.13
CA GLN A 155 -10.41 2.83 3.11
C GLN A 155 -10.52 1.43 3.70
N PHE A 156 -9.72 1.11 4.72
CA PHE A 156 -9.76 -0.19 5.40
C PHE A 156 -10.96 -0.31 6.35
N TRP A 157 -11.14 0.69 7.21
CA TRP A 157 -12.06 0.60 8.36
C TRP A 157 -13.22 1.58 8.33
N GLY A 158 -13.31 2.48 7.35
CA GLY A 158 -14.41 3.44 7.28
C GLY A 158 -14.27 4.52 8.35
N ASP A 159 -15.15 4.50 9.34
CA ASP A 159 -15.16 5.49 10.42
C ASP A 159 -14.06 5.13 11.44
N ILE A 160 -13.10 6.04 11.64
CA ILE A 160 -11.92 5.80 12.47
C ILE A 160 -11.68 6.95 13.47
N PRO A 161 -11.05 6.69 14.62
CA PRO A 161 -10.56 7.74 15.52
C PRO A 161 -9.67 8.74 14.78
N ALA A 162 -9.88 10.03 15.03
CA ALA A 162 -9.25 11.08 14.24
C ALA A 162 -8.58 12.16 15.11
N TYR A 163 -7.25 12.12 15.14
CA TYR A 163 -6.38 13.01 15.93
C TYR A 163 -5.94 14.25 15.13
N TRP A 164 -6.85 15.19 14.87
CA TRP A 164 -6.59 16.41 14.09
C TRP A 164 -6.20 17.65 14.92
N ALA A 165 -6.02 17.49 16.23
CA ALA A 165 -5.64 18.57 17.12
C ALA A 165 -4.62 18.10 18.14
N ALA A 166 -3.74 19.00 18.58
CA ALA A 166 -2.79 18.74 19.65
C ALA A 166 -3.46 18.31 20.98
N ALA A 167 -4.75 18.63 21.16
CA ALA A 167 -5.57 18.28 22.33
C ALA A 167 -6.75 17.36 21.95
N ALA A 168 -6.52 16.35 21.11
CA ALA A 168 -7.54 15.33 20.86
C ALA A 168 -7.93 14.60 22.17
N PRO A 169 -9.22 14.23 22.36
CA PRO A 169 -9.65 13.44 23.51
C PRO A 169 -8.89 12.10 23.61
N ASP A 170 -8.73 11.58 24.83
CA ASP A 170 -8.18 10.25 25.09
C ASP A 170 -9.16 9.43 25.95
N PRO A 171 -9.78 8.36 25.40
CA PRO A 171 -9.64 7.87 24.03
C PRO A 171 -10.30 8.79 22.98
N CYS A 172 -9.74 8.85 21.77
CA CYS A 172 -10.29 9.67 20.69
C CYS A 172 -11.46 8.93 20.01
N PRO A 173 -12.64 9.57 19.86
CA PRO A 173 -13.78 8.92 19.23
C PRO A 173 -13.63 8.80 17.71
N GLN A 174 -14.20 7.74 17.15
CA GLN A 174 -14.36 7.58 15.71
C GLN A 174 -15.15 8.74 15.10
N GLN A 175 -14.76 9.18 13.90
CA GLN A 175 -15.43 10.25 13.17
C GLN A 175 -16.09 9.70 11.91
N ASP A 176 -17.21 10.32 11.52
CA ASP A 176 -17.88 9.98 10.27
C ASP A 176 -16.94 10.25 9.09
N ALA A 177 -16.72 9.22 8.27
CA ALA A 177 -15.78 9.33 7.19
C ALA A 177 -16.23 10.29 6.09
N GLU A 178 -17.54 10.37 5.80
CA GLU A 178 -18.07 11.20 4.72
C GLU A 178 -18.01 12.69 5.07
N THR A 179 -18.39 13.05 6.30
CA THR A 179 -18.58 14.45 6.68
C THR A 179 -17.38 15.06 7.39
N VAL A 180 -16.48 14.25 7.96
CA VAL A 180 -15.33 14.74 8.74
C VAL A 180 -14.02 14.25 8.16
N THR A 181 -13.80 12.93 8.11
CA THR A 181 -12.46 12.37 7.81
C THR A 181 -12.01 12.66 6.38
N TYR A 182 -12.87 12.47 5.37
CA TYR A 182 -12.51 12.75 3.98
C TYR A 182 -12.27 14.23 3.67
N PRO A 183 -13.09 15.18 4.16
CA PRO A 183 -12.75 16.60 4.06
C PRO A 183 -11.35 16.94 4.58
N HIS A 184 -10.92 16.36 5.71
CA HIS A 184 -9.57 16.53 6.23
C HIS A 184 -8.49 15.86 5.36
N ILE A 185 -8.73 14.64 4.87
CA ILE A 185 -7.83 13.97 3.92
C ILE A 185 -7.61 14.82 2.66
N LEU A 186 -8.68 15.38 2.11
CA LEU A 186 -8.61 16.23 0.91
C LEU A 186 -7.89 17.54 1.22
N ALA A 187 -8.17 18.17 2.36
CA ALA A 187 -7.46 19.36 2.80
C ALA A 187 -5.96 19.11 2.98
N ASP A 188 -5.56 17.97 3.56
CA ASP A 188 -4.15 17.56 3.69
C ASP A 188 -3.44 17.48 2.34
N PHE A 189 -4.05 16.84 1.34
CA PHE A 189 -3.47 16.79 0.01
C PHE A 189 -3.47 18.14 -0.72
N VAL A 190 -4.46 19.01 -0.50
CA VAL A 190 -4.47 20.38 -1.03
C VAL A 190 -3.36 21.23 -0.40
N SER A 191 -3.22 21.18 0.93
CA SER A 191 -2.14 21.82 1.67
C SER A 191 -0.77 21.37 1.15
N ALA A 192 -0.59 20.06 1.00
CA ALA A 192 0.62 19.47 0.43
C ALA A 192 0.93 20.03 -0.97
N ALA A 193 -0.05 20.02 -1.88
CA ALA A 193 0.11 20.52 -3.24
C ALA A 193 0.40 22.03 -3.31
N ASN A 194 -0.20 22.82 -2.42
CA ASN A 194 -0.06 24.28 -2.43
C ASN A 194 1.20 24.79 -1.71
N LEU A 195 1.71 24.05 -0.73
CA LEU A 195 2.93 24.41 0.01
C LEU A 195 4.20 23.95 -0.72
N MET A 196 4.19 22.74 -1.28
CA MET A 196 5.35 22.22 -2.01
C MET A 196 5.57 22.96 -3.34
N SER A 197 6.79 22.86 -3.87
CA SER A 197 7.14 23.39 -5.19
C SER A 197 7.76 22.30 -6.05
N HIS A 198 7.45 22.30 -7.35
CA HIS A 198 8.08 21.36 -8.30
C HIS A 198 9.60 21.52 -8.29
N GLY A 199 10.33 20.40 -8.36
CA GLY A 199 11.79 20.37 -8.40
C GLY A 199 12.51 20.62 -7.07
N MET A 200 11.81 20.67 -5.94
CA MET A 200 12.42 20.77 -4.61
C MET A 200 13.07 19.46 -4.14
N THR A 201 12.55 18.31 -4.58
CA THR A 201 13.09 16.97 -4.31
C THR A 201 13.62 16.35 -5.59
N THR A 202 14.44 15.31 -5.46
CA THR A 202 14.96 14.58 -6.61
C THR A 202 13.97 13.48 -6.98
N MET A 203 13.58 13.41 -8.25
CA MET A 203 12.72 12.33 -8.73
C MET A 203 13.34 10.97 -8.37
N GLY A 204 12.55 10.13 -7.68
CA GLY A 204 13.00 8.81 -7.24
C GLY A 204 13.68 8.75 -5.87
N ASP A 205 13.85 9.86 -5.14
CA ASP A 205 14.48 9.87 -3.81
C ASP A 205 13.56 9.41 -2.66
N GLY A 206 12.29 9.09 -2.96
CA GLY A 206 11.30 8.58 -2.01
C GLY A 206 10.48 9.65 -1.30
N HIS A 207 10.85 10.93 -1.44
CA HIS A 207 10.06 12.03 -0.90
C HIS A 207 8.82 12.30 -1.75
N ALA A 208 7.73 12.67 -1.09
CA ALA A 208 6.53 13.15 -1.74
C ALA A 208 6.82 14.44 -2.50
N THR A 209 6.46 14.47 -3.77
CA THR A 209 6.56 15.65 -4.62
C THR A 209 5.23 16.40 -4.66
N LYS A 210 5.25 17.66 -5.08
CA LYS A 210 4.01 18.41 -5.35
C LYS A 210 3.08 17.64 -6.29
N ALA A 211 3.61 17.14 -7.41
CA ALA A 211 2.83 16.37 -8.38
C ALA A 211 2.31 15.03 -7.80
N ALA A 212 3.02 14.40 -6.87
CA ALA A 212 2.51 13.24 -6.15
C ALA A 212 1.32 13.60 -5.25
N ALA A 213 1.37 14.74 -4.56
CA ALA A 213 0.25 15.25 -3.77
C ALA A 213 -0.97 15.58 -4.65
N GLU A 214 -0.76 16.19 -5.81
CA GLU A 214 -1.82 16.49 -6.78
C GLU A 214 -2.48 15.22 -7.33
N GLY A 215 -1.70 14.19 -7.66
CA GLY A 215 -2.22 12.91 -8.10
C GLY A 215 -2.97 12.16 -7.00
N MET A 216 -2.45 12.12 -5.76
CA MET A 216 -3.15 11.50 -4.64
C MET A 216 -4.41 12.27 -4.23
N LEU A 217 -4.41 13.60 -4.33
CA LEU A 217 -5.60 14.42 -4.16
C LEU A 217 -6.71 13.98 -5.11
N ALA A 218 -6.40 13.83 -6.40
CA ALA A 218 -7.37 13.38 -7.38
C ALA A 218 -7.91 11.97 -7.06
N ARG A 219 -7.03 11.05 -6.67
CA ARG A 219 -7.43 9.69 -6.28
C ARG A 219 -8.37 9.68 -5.08
N ALA A 220 -8.03 10.45 -4.03
CA ALA A 220 -8.84 10.57 -2.82
C ALA A 220 -10.19 11.24 -3.12
N TYR A 221 -10.19 12.29 -3.93
CA TYR A 221 -11.39 13.01 -4.38
C TYR A 221 -12.33 12.10 -5.17
N MET A 222 -11.81 11.35 -6.14
CA MET A 222 -12.60 10.41 -6.95
C MET A 222 -13.19 9.29 -6.10
N PHE A 223 -12.46 8.81 -5.08
CA PHE A 223 -13.01 7.86 -4.13
C PHE A 223 -14.11 8.50 -3.27
N TYR A 224 -13.91 9.71 -2.75
CA TYR A 224 -14.90 10.43 -1.97
C TYR A 224 -16.22 10.61 -2.72
N GLU A 225 -16.14 11.16 -3.93
CA GLU A 225 -17.30 11.45 -4.78
C GLU A 225 -17.99 10.16 -5.25
N GLY A 226 -17.22 9.14 -5.62
CA GLY A 226 -17.77 7.87 -6.07
C GLY A 226 -18.36 7.02 -4.95
N PHE A 227 -17.59 6.81 -3.87
CA PHE A 227 -17.99 5.91 -2.78
C PHE A 227 -18.98 6.57 -1.83
N TYR A 228 -18.64 7.72 -1.24
CA TYR A 228 -19.49 8.35 -0.23
C TYR A 228 -20.62 9.17 -0.86
N LYS A 229 -20.30 10.02 -1.86
CA LYS A 229 -21.33 10.84 -2.53
C LYS A 229 -22.15 10.08 -3.58
N LYS A 230 -21.72 8.87 -3.95
CA LYS A 230 -22.40 7.99 -4.93
C LYS A 230 -22.64 8.70 -6.27
N ALA A 231 -21.68 9.51 -6.70
CA ALA A 231 -21.81 10.39 -7.85
C ALA A 231 -21.91 9.67 -9.21
N GLY A 232 -21.49 8.41 -9.29
CA GLY A 232 -21.46 7.65 -10.54
C GLY A 232 -20.37 8.15 -11.50
N GLU A 233 -20.72 8.43 -12.76
CA GLU A 233 -19.78 8.91 -13.78
C GLU A 233 -19.38 10.36 -13.52
N LEU A 234 -18.19 10.54 -12.94
CA LEU A 234 -17.68 11.84 -12.47
C LEU A 234 -17.59 12.89 -13.58
N ALA A 235 -17.34 12.50 -14.83
CA ALA A 235 -17.29 13.41 -15.97
C ALA A 235 -18.58 14.25 -16.11
N THR A 236 -19.74 13.62 -15.90
CA THR A 236 -21.07 14.22 -16.09
C THR A 236 -21.79 14.58 -14.81
N ALA A 237 -21.30 14.10 -13.65
CA ALA A 237 -21.91 14.34 -12.36
C ALA A 237 -21.86 15.83 -11.97
N SER A 238 -22.95 16.33 -11.37
CA SER A 238 -23.01 17.65 -10.76
C SER A 238 -22.49 17.56 -9.32
N LEU A 239 -21.19 17.77 -9.14
CA LEU A 239 -20.51 17.68 -7.85
C LEU A 239 -20.55 19.03 -7.15
N ALA A 240 -20.97 19.04 -5.87
CA ALA A 240 -20.84 20.21 -5.03
C ALA A 240 -19.39 20.35 -4.55
N ASP A 241 -18.95 21.58 -4.30
CA ASP A 241 -17.63 21.79 -3.68
C ASP A 241 -17.58 21.13 -2.30
N VAL A 242 -16.45 20.48 -2.02
CA VAL A 242 -16.19 19.94 -0.68
C VAL A 242 -15.78 21.11 0.20
N VAL A 243 -16.57 21.40 1.23
CA VAL A 243 -16.30 22.49 2.17
C VAL A 243 -15.34 22.02 3.25
N PHE A 244 -14.34 22.84 3.56
CA PHE A 244 -13.45 22.67 4.70
C PHE A 244 -13.91 23.63 5.80
N ASP A 245 -14.59 23.10 6.83
CA ASP A 245 -15.15 23.87 7.96
C ASP A 245 -14.14 24.03 9.12
N PHE A 246 -12.86 23.95 8.79
CA PHE A 246 -11.72 24.06 9.69
C PHE A 246 -10.60 24.86 9.03
N ASP A 247 -9.77 25.50 9.85
CA ASP A 247 -8.61 26.25 9.38
C ASP A 247 -7.41 25.31 9.20
N GLN A 248 -6.86 25.27 7.99
CA GLN A 248 -5.63 24.55 7.69
C GLN A 248 -4.79 25.34 6.68
N GLU A 249 -3.48 25.43 6.96
CA GLU A 249 -2.53 26.13 6.11
C GLU A 249 -2.55 25.54 4.68
N GLY A 250 -2.75 26.38 3.67
CA GLY A 250 -2.70 25.97 2.27
C GLY A 250 -3.94 25.24 1.75
N ALA A 251 -4.92 24.85 2.58
CA ALA A 251 -6.12 24.12 2.13
C ALA A 251 -7.16 25.02 1.45
N GLY A 252 -7.27 26.29 1.88
CA GLY A 252 -8.40 27.16 1.51
C GLY A 252 -9.69 26.76 2.24
N THR A 253 -10.84 27.23 1.75
CA THR A 253 -12.15 26.98 2.38
C THR A 253 -12.95 25.87 1.71
N SER A 254 -12.58 25.49 0.48
CA SER A 254 -13.28 24.45 -0.27
C SER A 254 -12.44 23.91 -1.43
N LEU A 255 -12.85 22.75 -1.93
CA LEU A 255 -12.28 22.07 -3.09
C LEU A 255 -13.38 21.72 -4.10
N SER A 256 -13.27 22.30 -5.29
CA SER A 256 -14.13 22.01 -6.44
C SER A 256 -13.49 20.97 -7.37
N LYS A 257 -14.34 20.29 -8.17
CA LYS A 257 -13.88 19.42 -9.27
C LYS A 257 -12.92 20.12 -10.23
N ALA A 258 -13.16 21.41 -10.52
CA ALA A 258 -12.32 22.19 -11.43
C ALA A 258 -10.91 22.42 -10.87
N GLN A 259 -10.78 22.66 -9.56
CA GLN A 259 -9.48 22.74 -8.90
C GLN A 259 -8.75 21.40 -8.97
N VAL A 260 -9.43 20.28 -8.72
CA VAL A 260 -8.83 18.94 -8.83
C VAL A 260 -8.30 18.69 -10.25
N ILE A 261 -9.07 19.04 -11.29
CA ILE A 261 -8.60 18.94 -12.68
C ILE A 261 -7.35 19.80 -12.90
N SER A 262 -7.34 21.05 -12.40
CA SER A 262 -6.17 21.94 -12.52
C SER A 262 -4.93 21.38 -11.82
N TYR A 263 -5.07 20.74 -10.66
CA TYR A 263 -3.95 20.08 -9.97
C TYR A 263 -3.42 18.90 -10.78
N VAL A 264 -4.31 18.08 -11.34
CA VAL A 264 -3.92 16.95 -12.19
C VAL A 264 -3.22 17.42 -13.48
N GLU A 265 -3.69 18.51 -14.08
CA GLU A 265 -3.04 19.13 -15.22
C GLU A 265 -1.66 19.70 -14.86
N ASP A 266 -1.49 20.31 -13.69
CA ASP A 266 -0.18 20.77 -13.20
C ASP A 266 0.78 19.60 -13.01
N ALA A 267 0.32 18.51 -12.39
CA ALA A 267 1.12 17.30 -12.21
C ALA A 267 1.59 16.69 -13.53
N ILE A 268 0.70 16.61 -14.53
CA ILE A 268 1.01 16.05 -15.86
C ILE A 268 1.98 16.96 -16.64
N ASN A 269 1.78 18.28 -16.59
CA ASN A 269 2.50 19.20 -17.48
C ASN A 269 3.78 19.78 -16.86
N ASN A 270 3.83 19.93 -15.54
CA ASN A 270 4.91 20.62 -14.82
C ASN A 270 5.61 19.75 -13.78
N GLY A 271 5.07 18.56 -13.45
CA GLY A 271 5.65 17.65 -12.45
C GLY A 271 6.98 17.00 -12.84
N GLY A 272 7.37 17.06 -14.12
CA GLY A 272 8.65 16.50 -14.60
C GLY A 272 8.63 15.00 -14.92
N TYR A 273 7.46 14.36 -14.88
CA TYR A 273 7.28 12.94 -15.17
C TYR A 273 6.98 12.67 -16.65
N SER A 274 7.29 11.46 -17.12
CA SER A 274 6.97 10.98 -18.46
C SER A 274 6.68 9.48 -18.47
N LEU A 275 5.81 9.04 -19.38
CA LEU A 275 5.59 7.61 -19.58
C LEU A 275 6.89 6.93 -20.02
N VAL A 276 7.20 5.77 -19.42
CA VAL A 276 8.26 4.89 -19.90
C VAL A 276 7.87 4.38 -21.28
N GLU A 277 8.85 4.41 -22.19
CA GLU A 277 8.64 4.18 -23.63
C GLU A 277 8.01 2.83 -24.00
N ASP A 278 8.25 1.79 -23.18
CA ASP A 278 7.65 0.46 -23.32
C ASP A 278 7.16 0.01 -21.95
N PHE A 279 5.92 -0.46 -21.89
CA PHE A 279 5.26 -0.88 -20.66
C PHE A 279 6.03 -1.96 -19.90
N ARG A 280 6.75 -2.85 -20.61
CA ARG A 280 7.52 -3.95 -19.99
C ARG A 280 8.74 -3.44 -19.20
N LEU A 281 9.29 -2.29 -19.59
CA LEU A 281 10.47 -1.69 -18.95
C LEU A 281 10.17 -1.11 -17.57
N LEU A 282 8.90 -1.00 -17.18
CA LEU A 282 8.52 -0.68 -15.80
C LEU A 282 8.88 -1.81 -14.82
N TRP A 283 9.01 -3.05 -15.30
CA TRP A 283 9.04 -4.23 -14.44
C TRP A 283 10.39 -4.95 -14.46
N GLN A 284 10.81 -5.42 -13.29
CA GLN A 284 12.16 -5.93 -13.03
C GLN A 284 12.56 -7.17 -13.85
N TYR A 285 11.65 -7.93 -14.46
CA TYR A 285 12.04 -9.06 -15.32
C TYR A 285 12.81 -8.63 -16.58
N THR A 286 12.78 -7.34 -16.92
CA THR A 286 13.58 -6.72 -18.00
C THR A 286 14.96 -6.22 -17.52
N ASN A 287 15.41 -6.57 -16.31
CA ASN A 287 16.71 -6.11 -15.80
C ASN A 287 17.91 -6.68 -16.59
N LYS A 288 19.07 -6.02 -16.45
CA LYS A 288 20.29 -6.34 -17.19
C LYS A 288 20.86 -7.77 -16.99
N TYR A 289 20.47 -8.46 -15.93
CA TYR A 289 20.92 -9.83 -15.64
C TYR A 289 19.99 -10.88 -16.26
N THR A 290 18.70 -10.60 -16.40
CA THR A 290 17.71 -11.60 -16.85
C THR A 290 17.20 -11.38 -18.26
N ILE A 291 17.40 -10.19 -18.83
CA ILE A 291 16.80 -9.84 -20.12
C ILE A 291 17.23 -10.78 -21.27
N ASN A 292 18.43 -11.36 -21.19
CA ASN A 292 18.94 -12.32 -22.19
C ASN A 292 18.49 -13.77 -21.93
N GLU A 293 17.82 -14.02 -20.80
CA GLU A 293 17.41 -15.35 -20.34
C GLU A 293 15.90 -15.58 -20.50
N TYR A 294 15.15 -14.58 -20.96
CA TYR A 294 13.69 -14.62 -21.04
C TYR A 294 13.18 -14.27 -22.44
N ASP A 295 12.70 -15.28 -23.15
CA ASP A 295 12.30 -15.17 -24.57
C ASP A 295 11.23 -14.10 -24.83
N PHE A 296 10.33 -13.85 -23.88
CA PHE A 296 9.27 -12.85 -24.00
C PHE A 296 9.79 -11.41 -24.19
N VAL A 297 11.01 -11.11 -23.73
CA VAL A 297 11.63 -9.77 -23.80
C VAL A 297 12.86 -9.73 -24.70
N LYS A 298 13.01 -10.74 -25.58
CA LYS A 298 14.16 -10.84 -26.48
C LYS A 298 14.32 -9.62 -27.39
N ASP A 299 13.21 -9.05 -27.86
CA ASP A 299 13.19 -7.84 -28.67
C ASP A 299 13.75 -6.63 -27.92
N LEU A 300 13.48 -6.52 -26.60
CA LEU A 300 14.06 -5.47 -25.76
C LEU A 300 15.57 -5.70 -25.54
N ALA A 301 15.99 -6.95 -25.34
CA ALA A 301 17.41 -7.32 -25.28
C ALA A 301 18.16 -6.94 -26.56
N GLU A 302 17.61 -7.29 -27.73
CA GLU A 302 18.17 -6.94 -29.04
C GLU A 302 18.22 -5.42 -29.26
N ALA A 303 17.24 -4.69 -28.73
CA ALA A 303 17.22 -3.23 -28.74
C ALA A 303 18.11 -2.56 -27.67
N GLY A 304 18.74 -3.33 -26.78
CA GLY A 304 19.56 -2.81 -25.68
C GLY A 304 18.78 -2.05 -24.61
N LYS A 305 17.47 -2.30 -24.48
CA LYS A 305 16.57 -1.63 -23.54
C LYS A 305 16.36 -2.49 -22.32
N VAL A 306 16.68 -1.98 -21.14
CA VAL A 306 16.55 -2.70 -19.86
C VAL A 306 15.64 -1.95 -18.91
N TRP A 307 15.18 -2.66 -17.87
CA TRP A 307 14.35 -2.13 -16.78
C TRP A 307 14.72 -0.70 -16.39
N ALA A 308 13.71 0.17 -16.34
CA ALA A 308 13.86 1.60 -16.11
C ALA A 308 14.43 1.94 -14.72
N GLY A 309 14.36 0.99 -13.78
CA GLY A 309 14.89 1.14 -12.43
C GLY A 309 13.88 1.73 -11.45
N ASN A 310 14.22 1.63 -10.16
CA ASN A 310 13.54 2.35 -9.09
C ASN A 310 13.62 3.86 -9.33
N GLY A 311 12.54 4.58 -9.04
CA GLY A 311 12.48 6.04 -9.16
C GLY A 311 12.54 6.53 -10.60
N ASN A 312 12.10 5.73 -11.56
CA ASN A 312 12.11 6.10 -12.98
C ASN A 312 11.14 7.25 -13.30
N CYS A 313 11.17 7.72 -14.55
CA CYS A 313 10.41 8.89 -14.99
C CYS A 313 8.88 8.77 -14.90
N GLU A 314 8.31 7.57 -14.70
CA GLU A 314 6.87 7.39 -14.55
C GLU A 314 6.45 7.25 -13.08
N GLU A 315 7.39 6.95 -12.17
CA GLU A 315 7.14 6.73 -10.74
C GLU A 315 7.00 8.05 -9.99
N MET A 316 5.77 8.37 -9.55
CA MET A 316 5.48 9.63 -8.87
C MET A 316 5.62 9.52 -7.36
N PHE A 317 5.24 8.38 -6.79
CA PHE A 317 5.41 8.08 -5.37
C PHE A 317 5.51 6.59 -5.11
N GLN A 318 6.45 6.19 -4.25
CA GLN A 318 6.81 4.80 -4.02
C GLN A 318 7.29 4.56 -2.59
N VAL A 319 7.12 3.33 -2.10
CA VAL A 319 7.82 2.86 -0.90
C VAL A 319 9.18 2.36 -1.34
N GLN A 320 10.23 3.02 -0.86
CA GLN A 320 11.59 2.63 -1.17
C GLN A 320 12.06 1.45 -0.33
N TYR A 321 12.80 0.56 -0.98
CA TYR A 321 13.46 -0.56 -0.31
C TYR A 321 14.97 -0.47 -0.50
N MET A 322 15.70 -1.06 0.43
CA MET A 322 17.16 -1.00 0.44
C MET A 322 17.76 -2.31 0.87
N ASN A 323 19.02 -2.49 0.48
CA ASN A 323 19.82 -3.63 0.81
C ASN A 323 20.37 -3.59 2.27
N SER A 324 19.43 -3.55 3.22
CA SER A 324 19.67 -3.61 4.66
C SER A 324 18.71 -4.60 5.35
N GLY A 325 18.17 -5.55 4.58
CA GLY A 325 17.31 -6.61 5.09
C GLY A 325 18.01 -7.49 6.11
N GLY A 326 17.27 -7.93 7.11
CA GLY A 326 17.80 -8.78 8.18
C GLY A 326 16.73 -9.21 9.17
N TRP A 327 17.04 -10.30 9.89
CA TRP A 327 16.16 -10.90 10.90
C TRP A 327 16.37 -10.35 12.30
N SER A 328 17.30 -9.40 12.45
CA SER A 328 17.70 -8.83 13.73
C SER A 328 16.92 -7.54 14.02
N GLY A 329 16.09 -7.54 15.06
CA GLY A 329 15.32 -6.37 15.47
C GLY A 329 13.99 -6.18 14.73
N ASN A 330 13.27 -5.10 15.05
CA ASN A 330 11.84 -4.95 14.76
C ASN A 330 11.51 -4.17 13.47
N ILE A 331 12.49 -3.88 12.60
CA ILE A 331 12.27 -3.08 11.38
C ILE A 331 13.01 -3.58 10.12
N GLN A 332 14.06 -4.38 10.26
CA GLN A 332 15.00 -4.66 9.16
C GLN A 332 14.35 -5.36 7.96
N MET A 333 13.41 -6.29 8.19
CA MET A 333 12.66 -6.92 7.08
C MET A 333 11.76 -5.93 6.33
N GLY A 334 11.43 -4.79 6.94
CA GLY A 334 10.66 -3.71 6.31
C GLY A 334 11.43 -2.94 5.25
N PHE A 335 12.77 -3.06 5.24
CA PHE A 335 13.63 -2.53 4.18
C PHE A 335 13.66 -3.41 2.94
N THR A 336 13.02 -4.58 2.99
CA THR A 336 12.88 -5.48 1.86
C THR A 336 11.45 -5.43 1.35
N ASN A 337 11.26 -5.53 0.03
CA ASN A 337 9.96 -5.67 -0.58
C ASN A 337 9.41 -7.08 -0.29
N GLN A 338 8.78 -7.24 0.87
CA GLN A 338 8.16 -8.51 1.26
C GLN A 338 6.96 -8.87 0.38
N VAL A 339 6.27 -7.90 -0.22
CA VAL A 339 5.21 -8.20 -1.19
C VAL A 339 5.77 -9.03 -2.33
N SER A 340 6.99 -8.71 -2.78
CA SER A 340 7.66 -9.47 -3.82
C SER A 340 7.84 -10.94 -3.42
N LEU A 341 8.40 -11.20 -2.24
CA LEU A 341 8.49 -12.57 -1.70
C LEU A 341 7.13 -13.27 -1.67
N TYR A 342 6.08 -12.58 -1.24
CA TYR A 342 4.77 -13.18 -1.10
C TYR A 342 4.18 -13.57 -2.46
N CYS A 343 4.35 -12.73 -3.50
CA CYS A 343 3.82 -12.93 -4.84
C CYS A 343 4.65 -13.87 -5.74
N GLY A 344 5.77 -14.41 -5.25
CA GLY A 344 6.62 -15.33 -6.03
C GLY A 344 6.05 -16.73 -6.20
N LEU A 345 6.67 -17.51 -7.10
CA LEU A 345 6.24 -18.88 -7.40
C LEU A 345 6.22 -19.74 -6.15
N ARG A 346 5.12 -20.42 -5.88
CA ARG A 346 4.92 -21.19 -4.66
C ARG A 346 6.11 -22.13 -4.37
N ASN A 347 6.79 -21.93 -3.24
CA ASN A 347 7.85 -22.82 -2.79
C ASN A 347 7.32 -24.20 -2.36
N GLY A 348 8.20 -25.20 -2.31
CA GLY A 348 7.85 -26.59 -2.03
C GLY A 348 8.08 -27.47 -3.26
N SER A 349 7.49 -28.67 -3.26
CA SER A 349 7.67 -29.63 -4.35
C SER A 349 6.35 -30.30 -4.73
N ASP A 350 6.27 -30.79 -5.97
CA ASP A 350 5.24 -31.73 -6.38
C ASP A 350 5.51 -33.15 -5.83
N LYS A 351 4.65 -34.12 -6.18
CA LYS A 351 4.78 -35.52 -5.76
C LYS A 351 6.05 -36.22 -6.26
N ASP A 352 6.66 -35.69 -7.31
CA ASP A 352 7.84 -36.25 -7.97
C ASP A 352 9.14 -35.52 -7.54
N GLY A 353 9.04 -34.58 -6.58
CA GLY A 353 10.16 -33.84 -6.02
C GLY A 353 10.61 -32.63 -6.84
N ASN A 354 9.86 -32.23 -7.86
CA ASN A 354 10.17 -31.05 -8.66
C ASN A 354 9.76 -29.77 -7.91
N SER A 355 10.51 -28.68 -8.08
CA SER A 355 10.27 -27.41 -7.38
C SER A 355 10.35 -26.23 -8.33
N ASN A 356 9.59 -25.18 -8.02
CA ASN A 356 9.63 -23.92 -8.76
C ASN A 356 10.79 -23.02 -8.31
N GLY A 357 11.04 -21.93 -9.02
CA GLY A 357 11.95 -20.84 -8.67
C GLY A 357 13.44 -21.11 -8.78
N PHE A 358 13.81 -22.14 -9.54
CA PHE A 358 15.18 -22.49 -9.92
C PHE A 358 15.33 -22.42 -11.45
N GLU A 359 16.30 -23.14 -12.03
CA GLU A 359 16.63 -23.07 -13.48
C GLU A 359 15.41 -23.26 -14.40
N ASP A 360 14.51 -24.15 -14.03
CA ASP A 360 13.36 -24.53 -14.85
C ASP A 360 12.21 -23.51 -14.87
N THR A 361 12.25 -22.49 -14.00
CA THR A 361 11.27 -21.40 -14.00
C THR A 361 11.92 -20.02 -14.09
N MET A 362 13.20 -19.94 -14.51
CA MET A 362 13.85 -18.65 -14.72
C MET A 362 13.09 -17.81 -15.77
N PRO A 363 13.06 -16.47 -15.61
CA PRO A 363 13.73 -15.70 -14.56
C PRO A 363 12.89 -15.53 -13.28
N PHE A 364 11.85 -16.34 -13.07
CA PHE A 364 10.91 -16.16 -11.97
C PHE A 364 11.33 -16.98 -10.75
N GLY A 365 11.51 -16.29 -9.63
CA GLY A 365 11.98 -16.85 -8.38
C GLY A 365 10.87 -17.48 -7.53
N GLN A 366 11.30 -18.24 -6.52
CA GLN A 366 10.40 -18.75 -5.51
C GLN A 366 9.79 -17.61 -4.71
N GLY A 367 8.61 -17.86 -4.15
CA GLY A 367 7.89 -17.04 -3.19
C GLY A 367 7.00 -17.87 -2.27
N TRP A 368 6.11 -17.20 -1.56
CA TRP A 368 5.05 -17.88 -0.79
C TRP A 368 3.85 -18.30 -1.63
N GLY A 369 3.77 -17.88 -2.90
CA GLY A 369 2.67 -18.20 -3.79
C GLY A 369 1.37 -17.54 -3.36
N GLN A 370 1.41 -16.37 -2.73
CA GLN A 370 0.24 -15.64 -2.26
C GLN A 370 -0.07 -14.47 -3.21
N GLY A 371 -1.31 -13.97 -3.24
CA GLY A 371 -1.67 -12.90 -4.17
C GLY A 371 -1.61 -13.31 -5.65
N ILE A 372 -1.84 -14.61 -5.91
CA ILE A 372 -1.86 -15.21 -7.26
C ILE A 372 -2.97 -14.56 -8.08
N VAL A 373 -2.77 -14.41 -9.38
CA VAL A 373 -3.74 -13.77 -10.26
C VAL A 373 -4.95 -14.68 -10.48
N ASN A 374 -6.15 -14.12 -10.36
CA ASN A 374 -7.39 -14.84 -10.60
C ASN A 374 -7.52 -15.23 -12.09
N ALA A 375 -8.00 -16.44 -12.38
CA ALA A 375 -8.22 -16.91 -13.75
C ALA A 375 -9.17 -16.01 -14.56
N THR A 376 -10.16 -15.40 -13.91
CA THR A 376 -11.13 -14.52 -14.58
C THR A 376 -10.49 -13.27 -15.17
N LEU A 377 -9.44 -12.71 -14.54
CA LEU A 377 -8.70 -11.58 -15.09
C LEU A 377 -8.02 -11.97 -16.40
N TRP A 378 -7.37 -13.13 -16.43
CA TRP A 378 -6.71 -13.64 -17.63
C TRP A 378 -7.71 -13.91 -18.75
N ASP A 379 -8.87 -14.49 -18.42
CA ASP A 379 -9.89 -14.86 -19.40
C ASP A 379 -10.61 -13.61 -19.98
N ASP A 380 -10.78 -12.55 -19.18
CA ASP A 380 -11.40 -11.28 -19.61
C ASP A 380 -10.48 -10.42 -20.49
N TRP A 381 -9.16 -10.51 -20.30
CA TRP A 381 -8.20 -9.64 -20.97
C TRP A 381 -7.89 -10.17 -22.37
N SER A 382 -8.11 -9.34 -23.39
CA SER A 382 -7.80 -9.68 -24.79
C SER A 382 -6.32 -10.04 -24.98
N ASP A 383 -6.06 -11.08 -25.77
CA ASP A 383 -4.70 -11.45 -26.20
C ASP A 383 -4.09 -10.44 -27.19
N ASP A 384 -4.90 -9.56 -27.78
CA ASP A 384 -4.43 -8.47 -28.63
C ASP A 384 -3.80 -7.32 -27.81
N ASP A 385 -4.02 -7.29 -26.49
CA ASP A 385 -3.37 -6.31 -25.61
C ASP A 385 -2.03 -6.87 -25.10
N PRO A 386 -0.89 -6.31 -25.55
CA PRO A 386 0.43 -6.84 -25.18
C PRO A 386 0.71 -6.72 -23.68
N ARG A 387 -0.01 -5.84 -22.96
CA ARG A 387 0.16 -5.66 -21.52
C ARG A 387 -0.30 -6.88 -20.72
N LYS A 388 -1.21 -7.70 -21.24
CA LYS A 388 -1.68 -8.93 -20.58
C LYS A 388 -0.51 -9.83 -20.20
N LYS A 389 0.31 -10.21 -21.20
CA LYS A 389 1.49 -11.06 -21.00
C LYS A 389 2.65 -10.30 -20.32
N ALA A 390 2.69 -8.98 -20.42
CA ALA A 390 3.65 -8.18 -19.66
C ALA A 390 3.32 -8.11 -18.15
N THR A 391 2.06 -8.29 -17.79
CA THR A 391 1.54 -8.16 -16.41
C THR A 391 1.39 -9.50 -15.71
N ILE A 392 0.89 -10.51 -16.43
CA ILE A 392 0.55 -11.82 -15.87
C ILE A 392 1.53 -12.85 -16.44
N LEU A 393 2.12 -13.65 -15.55
CA LEU A 393 2.86 -14.84 -15.90
C LEU A 393 1.89 -16.02 -15.98
N ASN A 394 1.74 -16.63 -17.15
CA ASN A 394 1.14 -17.96 -17.27
C ASN A 394 2.23 -19.01 -17.05
N ALA A 395 2.45 -19.40 -15.79
CA ALA A 395 3.61 -20.19 -15.41
C ALA A 395 3.66 -21.58 -16.10
N PRO A 396 2.55 -22.33 -16.26
CA PRO A 396 2.55 -23.58 -17.02
C PRO A 396 2.96 -23.43 -18.50
N GLU A 397 2.71 -22.28 -19.12
CA GLU A 397 3.01 -22.05 -20.55
C GLU A 397 4.36 -21.36 -20.78
N GLU A 398 4.76 -20.46 -19.88
CA GLU A 398 5.94 -19.60 -20.06
C GLU A 398 7.20 -20.16 -19.38
N CYS A 399 7.07 -20.93 -18.30
CA CYS A 399 8.22 -21.55 -17.65
C CYS A 399 8.58 -22.87 -18.34
N LYS A 400 9.88 -23.15 -18.48
CA LYS A 400 10.37 -24.41 -19.07
C LYS A 400 9.80 -25.64 -18.37
N LYS A 401 9.70 -25.60 -17.03
CA LYS A 401 8.99 -26.60 -16.24
C LYS A 401 8.49 -26.00 -14.94
N PHE A 402 7.21 -25.65 -14.92
CA PHE A 402 6.47 -25.27 -13.71
C PHE A 402 5.70 -26.48 -13.14
N VAL A 403 5.55 -26.51 -11.82
CA VAL A 403 4.73 -27.53 -11.14
C VAL A 403 3.81 -26.92 -10.09
N PHE A 404 2.61 -27.49 -9.96
CA PHE A 404 1.76 -27.23 -8.80
C PHE A 404 2.27 -28.08 -7.62
N VAL A 405 2.69 -27.42 -6.55
CA VAL A 405 3.24 -28.13 -5.37
C VAL A 405 2.13 -28.85 -4.59
N THR A 406 2.46 -29.92 -3.86
CA THR A 406 1.47 -30.79 -3.20
C THR A 406 0.67 -30.12 -2.08
N ASN A 407 0.98 -28.87 -1.73
CA ASN A 407 0.25 -28.10 -0.74
C ASN A 407 -0.20 -26.73 -1.24
N CYS A 408 -0.24 -26.48 -2.55
CA CYS A 408 -0.80 -25.23 -3.07
C CYS A 408 -2.31 -25.13 -2.78
N SER A 409 -2.81 -23.92 -2.70
CA SER A 409 -4.24 -23.64 -2.55
C SER A 409 -4.58 -22.40 -3.38
N GLU A 410 -5.78 -22.38 -3.99
CA GLU A 410 -6.27 -21.27 -4.81
C GLU A 410 -5.33 -20.84 -5.97
N ASP A 411 -4.44 -21.73 -6.42
CA ASP A 411 -3.40 -21.42 -7.40
C ASP A 411 -3.92 -21.62 -8.83
N ALA A 412 -4.14 -20.54 -9.57
CA ALA A 412 -4.60 -20.60 -10.95
C ALA A 412 -3.48 -20.83 -11.99
N GLY A 413 -2.21 -20.96 -11.56
CA GLY A 413 -1.03 -21.00 -12.43
C GLY A 413 -0.66 -19.64 -13.03
N LEU A 414 -1.32 -18.57 -12.58
CA LEU A 414 -1.20 -17.22 -13.10
C LEU A 414 -0.61 -16.30 -12.02
N TYR A 415 0.55 -15.71 -12.27
CA TYR A 415 1.29 -14.96 -11.25
C TYR A 415 1.45 -13.49 -11.63
N ASN A 416 1.55 -12.62 -10.62
CA ASN A 416 1.77 -11.19 -10.81
C ASN A 416 3.22 -10.92 -11.23
N LYS A 417 3.46 -10.80 -12.55
CA LYS A 417 4.79 -10.65 -13.15
C LYS A 417 5.45 -9.32 -12.79
N LYS A 418 4.65 -8.29 -12.47
CA LYS A 418 5.13 -6.95 -12.10
C LYS A 418 5.90 -6.97 -10.78
N TRP A 419 5.42 -7.76 -9.81
CA TRP A 419 5.87 -7.68 -8.41
C TRP A 419 6.55 -8.94 -7.88
N MET A 420 6.55 -10.05 -8.62
CA MET A 420 7.18 -11.29 -8.14
C MET A 420 8.72 -11.24 -8.10
N PRO A 421 9.38 -12.16 -7.37
CA PRO A 421 10.83 -12.26 -7.30
C PRO A 421 11.44 -12.63 -8.64
N ILE A 422 12.57 -12.01 -8.96
CA ILE A 422 13.31 -12.29 -10.18
C ILE A 422 14.67 -12.91 -9.85
N THR A 423 15.01 -13.97 -10.57
CA THR A 423 16.25 -14.73 -10.45
C THR A 423 17.01 -14.76 -11.77
N CYS A 424 18.33 -14.97 -11.69
CA CYS A 424 19.21 -15.04 -12.86
C CYS A 424 20.22 -16.18 -12.74
N SER A 425 20.76 -16.61 -13.88
CA SER A 425 21.73 -17.73 -13.96
C SER A 425 23.16 -17.35 -13.54
N LYS A 426 23.46 -16.06 -13.41
CA LYS A 426 24.77 -15.56 -12.91
C LYS A 426 24.93 -15.83 -11.41
N SER A 427 25.23 -17.07 -11.02
CA SER A 427 25.26 -17.50 -9.60
C SER A 427 26.58 -18.14 -9.13
N HIS A 428 27.76 -17.69 -9.58
CA HIS A 428 29.03 -18.25 -9.07
C HIS A 428 29.48 -17.66 -7.72
N TRP A 429 28.61 -17.53 -6.70
CA TRP A 429 29.03 -16.97 -5.40
C TRP A 429 28.25 -17.55 -4.20
N ASN A 430 28.99 -18.06 -3.20
CA ASN A 430 28.56 -18.54 -1.87
C ASN A 430 27.53 -19.71 -1.84
N ASP A 431 27.97 -20.90 -2.24
CA ASP A 431 27.34 -22.21 -1.92
C ASP A 431 25.93 -22.51 -2.52
N MET A 432 25.44 -21.74 -3.50
CA MET A 432 24.30 -22.12 -4.36
C MET A 432 24.73 -22.25 -5.83
N ASN A 433 24.64 -23.46 -6.38
CA ASN A 433 25.35 -23.84 -7.61
C ASN A 433 24.65 -23.52 -8.95
N SER A 434 23.54 -22.76 -9.02
CA SER A 434 23.03 -22.36 -10.37
C SER A 434 22.04 -21.18 -10.52
N VAL A 435 21.24 -20.78 -9.52
CA VAL A 435 20.26 -19.67 -9.67
C VAL A 435 20.16 -18.84 -8.39
N TYR A 436 20.09 -17.51 -8.51
CA TYR A 436 20.02 -16.57 -7.37
C TYR A 436 19.14 -15.35 -7.67
N THR A 437 18.64 -14.67 -6.63
CA THR A 437 17.88 -13.41 -6.84
C THR A 437 18.77 -12.36 -7.48
N TRP A 438 18.27 -11.67 -8.49
CA TRP A 438 19.09 -10.74 -9.27
C TRP A 438 19.59 -9.56 -8.41
N TRP A 439 18.80 -9.12 -7.43
CA TRP A 439 19.20 -8.13 -6.43
C TRP A 439 20.33 -8.63 -5.53
N GLY A 440 20.33 -9.92 -5.19
CA GLY A 440 21.40 -10.55 -4.44
C GLY A 440 22.73 -10.52 -5.22
N VAL A 441 22.68 -10.74 -6.55
CA VAL A 441 23.83 -10.63 -7.45
C VAL A 441 24.25 -9.16 -7.65
N TYR A 442 23.29 -8.27 -7.89
CA TYR A 442 23.55 -6.84 -8.04
C TYR A 442 24.26 -6.27 -6.81
N ARG A 443 23.77 -6.61 -5.61
CA ARG A 443 24.36 -6.20 -4.34
C ARG A 443 25.83 -6.60 -4.22
N THR A 444 26.15 -7.86 -4.51
CA THR A 444 27.51 -8.39 -4.35
C THR A 444 28.48 -7.79 -5.37
N GLU A 445 28.00 -7.45 -6.57
CA GLU A 445 28.82 -6.81 -7.60
C GLU A 445 29.00 -5.30 -7.41
N GLN A 446 28.02 -4.61 -6.83
CA GLN A 446 27.99 -3.14 -6.79
C GLN A 446 28.32 -2.54 -5.41
N THR A 447 28.31 -3.35 -4.35
CA THR A 447 28.48 -2.83 -2.98
C THR A 447 29.36 -3.75 -2.12
N SER A 448 29.99 -3.20 -1.07
CA SER A 448 30.63 -3.98 -0.02
C SER A 448 29.68 -4.37 1.12
N ALA A 449 28.37 -4.17 0.94
CA ALA A 449 27.38 -4.40 1.99
C ALA A 449 27.22 -5.91 2.28
N ALA A 450 27.38 -6.28 3.55
CA ALA A 450 27.21 -7.67 3.98
C ALA A 450 25.76 -8.14 3.77
N ASN A 451 25.58 -9.42 3.43
CA ASN A 451 24.25 -10.03 3.45
C ASN A 451 23.85 -10.31 4.91
N ASN A 452 23.16 -9.38 5.54
CA ASN A 452 22.68 -9.55 6.92
C ASN A 452 21.48 -10.51 7.01
N ASN A 453 20.80 -10.74 5.88
CA ASN A 453 19.63 -11.61 5.78
C ASN A 453 20.01 -13.10 5.68
N LYS A 454 21.16 -13.44 5.06
CA LYS A 454 21.65 -14.83 4.82
C LYS A 454 20.68 -15.75 4.08
N ASN A 455 19.51 -15.24 3.64
CA ASN A 455 18.49 -15.96 2.90
C ASN A 455 17.93 -15.07 1.79
N SER A 456 18.65 -14.98 0.67
CA SER A 456 18.30 -14.04 -0.40
C SER A 456 16.93 -14.25 -1.02
N PHE A 457 16.42 -15.49 -1.00
CA PHE A 457 15.04 -15.78 -1.35
C PHE A 457 14.04 -14.94 -0.53
N GLN A 458 14.31 -14.67 0.75
CA GLN A 458 13.36 -13.97 1.64
C GLN A 458 13.61 -12.46 1.80
N GLY A 459 14.77 -11.93 1.46
CA GLY A 459 15.10 -10.55 1.83
C GLY A 459 16.05 -9.83 0.89
N ASP A 460 16.25 -10.35 -0.33
CA ASP A 460 16.95 -9.65 -1.40
C ASP A 460 15.94 -9.22 -2.48
N HIS A 461 14.92 -8.47 -2.07
CA HIS A 461 13.93 -7.87 -2.96
C HIS A 461 13.89 -6.37 -2.70
N TYR A 462 14.43 -5.57 -3.62
CA TYR A 462 14.58 -4.12 -3.43
C TYR A 462 13.95 -3.28 -4.55
N ALA A 463 13.09 -3.89 -5.38
CA ALA A 463 12.28 -3.11 -6.31
C ALA A 463 11.27 -2.29 -5.51
N ASP A 464 11.20 -0.98 -5.77
CA ASP A 464 10.34 -0.06 -5.03
C ASP A 464 8.86 -0.36 -5.29
N MET A 465 8.03 -0.29 -4.24
CA MET A 465 6.59 -0.50 -4.40
C MET A 465 5.94 0.81 -4.86
N ILE A 466 5.53 0.85 -6.12
CA ILE A 466 4.93 2.04 -6.73
C ILE A 466 3.51 2.23 -6.19
N LEU A 467 3.26 3.37 -5.56
CA LEU A 467 1.93 3.75 -5.04
C LEU A 467 1.18 4.70 -5.97
N LEU A 468 1.91 5.48 -6.78
CA LEU A 468 1.35 6.38 -7.79
C LEU A 468 2.33 6.49 -8.95
N ARG A 469 1.81 6.43 -10.18
CA ARG A 469 2.57 6.65 -11.41
C ARG A 469 1.78 7.50 -12.39
N LEU A 470 2.48 8.12 -13.34
CA LEU A 470 1.90 9.11 -14.24
C LEU A 470 0.69 8.58 -15.02
N ALA A 471 0.71 7.32 -15.47
CA ALA A 471 -0.42 6.76 -16.21
C ALA A 471 -1.71 6.74 -15.38
N ASP A 472 -1.66 6.49 -14.07
CA ASP A 472 -2.86 6.57 -13.22
C ASP A 472 -3.40 8.00 -13.19
N VAL A 473 -2.53 9.00 -13.01
CA VAL A 473 -2.89 10.43 -13.02
C VAL A 473 -3.52 10.84 -14.36
N MET A 474 -2.95 10.35 -15.47
CA MET A 474 -3.49 10.55 -16.83
C MET A 474 -4.87 9.92 -17.04
N LEU A 475 -5.11 8.75 -16.44
CA LEU A 475 -6.42 8.10 -16.50
C LEU A 475 -7.44 8.78 -15.58
N MET A 476 -7.04 9.23 -14.39
CA MET A 476 -7.87 10.05 -13.51
C MET A 476 -8.29 11.36 -14.19
N HIS A 477 -7.36 12.02 -14.91
CA HIS A 477 -7.68 13.18 -15.74
C HIS A 477 -8.78 12.87 -16.76
N SER A 478 -8.61 11.79 -17.53
CA SER A 478 -9.57 11.38 -18.55
C SER A 478 -10.94 11.10 -17.95
N GLU A 479 -10.97 10.45 -16.78
CA GLU A 479 -12.20 10.15 -16.05
C GLU A 479 -12.92 11.41 -15.54
N LEU A 480 -12.18 12.36 -14.95
CA LEU A 480 -12.74 13.61 -14.42
C LEU A 480 -13.25 14.54 -15.53
N THR A 481 -12.55 14.58 -16.66
CA THR A 481 -12.84 15.52 -17.75
C THR A 481 -13.81 14.96 -18.80
N GLY A 482 -13.99 13.65 -18.87
CA GLY A 482 -14.75 13.01 -19.95
C GLY A 482 -14.03 13.03 -21.30
N THR A 483 -12.70 13.22 -21.30
CA THR A 483 -11.88 13.29 -22.52
C THR A 483 -11.04 12.03 -22.68
N ALA A 484 -10.70 11.68 -23.91
CA ALA A 484 -9.88 10.50 -24.20
C ALA A 484 -8.40 10.83 -24.41
N ASP A 485 -7.98 12.09 -24.33
CA ASP A 485 -6.65 12.52 -24.79
C ASP A 485 -5.52 11.88 -23.98
N GLN A 486 -5.61 11.94 -22.65
CA GLN A 486 -4.60 11.32 -21.78
C GLN A 486 -4.71 9.79 -21.79
N MET A 487 -5.93 9.25 -21.82
CA MET A 487 -6.19 7.81 -22.00
C MET A 487 -5.55 7.27 -23.30
N ASN A 488 -5.65 8.01 -24.40
CA ASN A 488 -5.09 7.60 -25.68
C ASN A 488 -3.57 7.71 -25.73
N LYS A 489 -2.94 8.57 -24.94
CA LYS A 489 -1.47 8.56 -24.77
C LYS A 489 -0.99 7.30 -24.05
N VAL A 490 -1.70 6.86 -23.00
CA VAL A 490 -1.43 5.59 -22.31
C VAL A 490 -1.60 4.41 -23.26
N ARG A 491 -2.71 4.38 -24.02
CA ARG A 491 -2.96 3.35 -25.04
C ARG A 491 -1.90 3.35 -26.14
N ALA A 492 -1.50 4.52 -26.62
CA ALA A 492 -0.45 4.64 -27.63
C ALA A 492 0.89 4.09 -27.14
N ARG A 493 1.27 4.33 -25.88
CA ARG A 493 2.47 3.72 -25.26
C ARG A 493 2.39 2.20 -25.27
N ALA A 494 1.21 1.65 -25.03
CA ALA A 494 0.97 0.21 -25.06
C ALA A 494 0.84 -0.37 -26.50
N GLY A 495 0.95 0.45 -27.55
CA GLY A 495 0.77 0.03 -28.94
C GLY A 495 -0.70 -0.23 -29.34
N LEU A 496 -1.65 0.26 -28.54
CA LEU A 496 -3.08 0.06 -28.77
C LEU A 496 -3.69 1.22 -29.59
N PRO A 497 -4.73 0.95 -30.41
CA PRO A 497 -5.41 1.99 -31.16
C PRO A 497 -6.11 2.97 -30.23
N ALA A 498 -6.18 4.24 -30.65
CA ALA A 498 -6.96 5.26 -29.97
C ALA A 498 -8.45 4.87 -29.88
N THR A 499 -9.11 5.29 -28.82
CA THR A 499 -10.54 5.07 -28.57
C THR A 499 -11.22 6.36 -28.12
N THR A 500 -12.55 6.37 -28.10
CA THR A 500 -13.33 7.50 -27.56
C THR A 500 -13.53 7.35 -26.05
N TYR A 501 -13.80 8.46 -25.38
CA TYR A 501 -14.23 8.40 -23.99
C TYR A 501 -15.62 7.75 -23.91
N SER A 502 -15.75 6.82 -22.98
CA SER A 502 -17.02 6.36 -22.44
C SER A 502 -16.74 5.78 -21.05
N TRP A 503 -17.76 5.72 -20.20
CA TRP A 503 -17.61 5.12 -18.87
C TRP A 503 -17.03 3.70 -18.91
N LYS A 504 -17.47 2.89 -19.88
CA LYS A 504 -16.91 1.55 -20.10
C LYS A 504 -15.43 1.61 -20.49
N ASN A 505 -15.07 2.43 -21.48
CA ASN A 505 -13.70 2.47 -22.00
C ASN A 505 -12.69 2.95 -20.95
N ILE A 506 -13.05 3.96 -20.13
CA ILE A 506 -12.13 4.43 -19.09
C ILE A 506 -11.97 3.40 -17.96
N LYS A 507 -13.04 2.69 -17.59
CA LYS A 507 -12.97 1.58 -16.63
C LYS A 507 -12.11 0.43 -17.13
N ASP A 508 -12.31 0.03 -18.39
CA ASP A 508 -11.51 -1.01 -19.02
C ASP A 508 -10.04 -0.58 -19.09
N GLU A 509 -9.75 0.64 -19.54
CA GLU A 509 -8.37 1.12 -19.64
C GLU A 509 -7.68 1.19 -18.28
N ARG A 510 -8.38 1.66 -17.23
CA ARG A 510 -7.88 1.61 -15.84
C ARG A 510 -7.60 0.19 -15.40
N ARG A 511 -8.50 -0.76 -15.68
CA ARG A 511 -8.32 -2.18 -15.33
C ARG A 511 -7.07 -2.75 -16.00
N TRP A 512 -6.85 -2.51 -17.29
CA TRP A 512 -5.75 -3.12 -18.04
C TRP A 512 -4.40 -2.45 -17.77
N GLU A 513 -4.37 -1.12 -17.70
CA GLU A 513 -3.14 -0.40 -17.43
C GLU A 513 -2.63 -0.69 -16.02
N LEU A 514 -3.52 -0.65 -15.02
CA LEU A 514 -3.21 -0.74 -13.59
C LEU A 514 -3.43 -2.14 -12.99
N ALA A 515 -3.66 -3.16 -13.84
CA ALA A 515 -3.89 -4.53 -13.40
C ALA A 515 -2.79 -5.00 -12.45
N CYS A 516 -3.19 -5.62 -11.34
CA CYS A 516 -2.30 -6.19 -10.34
C CYS A 516 -1.37 -5.16 -9.65
N GLU A 517 -1.81 -3.91 -9.51
CA GLU A 517 -1.10 -2.83 -8.79
C GLU A 517 -1.82 -2.39 -7.51
N GLY A 518 -2.78 -3.17 -7.00
CA GLY A 518 -3.45 -2.89 -5.71
C GLY A 518 -4.43 -1.71 -5.74
N ILE A 519 -4.92 -1.32 -6.92
CA ILE A 519 -5.83 -0.18 -7.11
C ILE A 519 -7.27 -0.65 -7.38
N ARG A 520 -7.44 -1.78 -8.06
CA ARG A 520 -8.72 -2.28 -8.60
C ARG A 520 -9.85 -2.34 -7.57
N TYR A 521 -9.57 -2.79 -6.36
CA TYR A 521 -10.60 -2.93 -5.33
C TYR A 521 -11.29 -1.60 -5.01
N ASN A 522 -10.52 -0.52 -4.83
CA ASN A 522 -11.08 0.79 -4.52
C ASN A 522 -11.73 1.46 -5.74
N ASP A 523 -11.28 1.14 -6.96
CA ASP A 523 -11.99 1.51 -8.20
C ASP A 523 -13.39 0.87 -8.27
N LEU A 524 -13.50 -0.43 -8.00
CA LEU A 524 -14.79 -1.12 -7.91
C LEU A 524 -15.70 -0.52 -6.85
N ARG A 525 -15.15 -0.24 -5.66
CA ARG A 525 -15.90 0.36 -4.53
C ARG A 525 -16.46 1.72 -4.89
N ARG A 526 -15.63 2.63 -5.40
CA ARG A 526 -16.09 3.99 -5.74
C ARG A 526 -17.07 4.01 -6.91
N TRP A 527 -17.05 3.02 -7.80
CA TRP A 527 -18.10 2.89 -8.83
C TRP A 527 -19.40 2.31 -8.31
N SER A 528 -19.35 1.59 -7.18
CA SER A 528 -20.51 0.95 -6.55
C SER A 528 -21.25 1.86 -5.58
N GLY A 529 -20.54 2.80 -4.94
CA GLY A 529 -21.07 3.60 -3.85
C GLY A 529 -21.21 2.82 -2.54
N ARG A 530 -21.23 3.55 -1.42
CA ARG A 530 -21.50 3.00 -0.08
C ARG A 530 -22.93 2.46 -0.01
N ASN A 531 -23.16 1.35 0.67
CA ASN A 531 -24.42 0.60 0.70
C ASN A 531 -24.92 0.18 -0.70
N GLY A 532 -24.00 -0.25 -1.57
CA GLY A 532 -24.33 -0.64 -2.95
C GLY A 532 -25.15 -1.94 -3.07
N GLY A 533 -25.11 -2.80 -2.04
CA GLY A 533 -25.81 -4.08 -2.02
C GLY A 533 -25.18 -5.15 -2.92
N ILE A 534 -25.88 -6.28 -3.07
CA ILE A 534 -25.34 -7.49 -3.76
C ILE A 534 -25.22 -7.33 -5.28
N ASP A 535 -25.96 -6.40 -5.87
CA ASP A 535 -26.01 -6.20 -7.33
C ASP A 535 -25.11 -5.04 -7.80
N CYS A 536 -24.36 -4.41 -6.88
CA CYS A 536 -23.42 -3.36 -7.26
C CYS A 536 -22.20 -3.92 -7.99
N GLU A 537 -21.49 -3.04 -8.69
CA GLU A 537 -20.38 -3.44 -9.58
C GLU A 537 -19.27 -4.21 -8.86
N ALA A 538 -18.91 -3.82 -7.65
CA ALA A 538 -17.94 -4.51 -6.82
C ALA A 538 -18.43 -5.92 -6.42
N ALA A 539 -19.65 -6.02 -5.88
CA ALA A 539 -20.22 -7.30 -5.47
C ALA A 539 -20.33 -8.28 -6.65
N VAL A 540 -20.78 -7.82 -7.82
CA VAL A 540 -20.87 -8.61 -9.04
C VAL A 540 -19.48 -9.02 -9.53
N ALA A 541 -18.52 -8.11 -9.59
CA ALA A 541 -17.16 -8.41 -10.03
C ALA A 541 -16.50 -9.48 -9.14
N LEU A 542 -16.63 -9.36 -7.82
CA LEU A 542 -16.08 -10.31 -6.87
C LEU A 542 -16.78 -11.68 -6.93
N GLN A 543 -18.09 -11.71 -7.17
CA GLN A 543 -18.84 -12.96 -7.25
C GLN A 543 -18.43 -13.82 -8.45
N ARG A 544 -17.90 -13.22 -9.52
CA ARG A 544 -17.43 -13.95 -10.72
C ARG A 544 -16.27 -14.89 -10.43
N GLN A 545 -15.59 -14.73 -9.29
CA GLN A 545 -14.55 -15.65 -8.85
C GLN A 545 -15.12 -17.04 -8.54
N ASP A 546 -16.39 -17.13 -8.14
CA ASP A 546 -17.05 -18.41 -7.88
C ASP A 546 -17.15 -19.26 -9.17
N GLY A 547 -16.63 -20.49 -9.10
CA GLY A 547 -16.55 -21.38 -10.25
C GLY A 547 -15.31 -21.20 -11.13
N SER A 548 -14.44 -20.22 -10.86
CA SER A 548 -13.18 -20.04 -11.59
C SER A 548 -12.19 -21.19 -11.33
N ARG A 549 -11.32 -21.51 -12.30
CA ARG A 549 -10.34 -22.61 -12.17
C ARG A 549 -9.26 -22.28 -11.13
N VAL A 550 -8.97 -23.21 -10.25
CA VAL A 550 -7.84 -23.15 -9.30
C VAL A 550 -7.26 -24.54 -9.06
N ASN A 551 -6.02 -24.59 -8.61
CA ASN A 551 -5.36 -25.82 -8.18
C ASN A 551 -5.31 -25.88 -6.65
N TYR A 552 -5.70 -27.03 -6.12
CA TYR A 552 -5.60 -27.36 -4.70
C TYR A 552 -4.80 -28.66 -4.54
N ALA A 553 -3.67 -28.58 -3.85
CA ALA A 553 -2.77 -29.70 -3.55
C ALA A 553 -2.32 -30.52 -4.79
N GLY A 554 -2.14 -29.87 -5.94
CA GLY A 554 -1.74 -30.51 -7.19
C GLY A 554 -2.90 -30.98 -8.08
N HIS A 555 -4.15 -30.70 -7.69
CA HIS A 555 -5.35 -31.11 -8.42
C HIS A 555 -6.18 -29.90 -8.87
N TRP A 556 -6.63 -29.91 -10.12
CA TRP A 556 -7.53 -28.87 -10.64
C TRP A 556 -8.94 -29.03 -10.07
N THR A 557 -9.49 -27.93 -9.62
CA THR A 557 -10.85 -27.79 -9.07
C THR A 557 -11.37 -26.37 -9.36
N VAL A 558 -12.45 -25.98 -8.70
CA VAL A 558 -13.09 -24.67 -8.87
C VAL A 558 -13.12 -23.90 -7.56
N MET A 559 -12.91 -22.60 -7.67
CA MET A 559 -12.95 -21.66 -6.57
C MET A 559 -14.37 -21.53 -6.05
N ARG A 560 -14.52 -21.53 -4.73
CA ARG A 560 -15.79 -21.41 -4.00
C ARG A 560 -15.60 -20.58 -2.74
N HIS A 561 -16.55 -19.69 -2.46
CA HIS A 561 -16.46 -18.82 -1.28
C HIS A 561 -16.52 -19.64 0.01
N GLY A 562 -15.49 -19.52 0.87
CA GLY A 562 -15.44 -20.12 2.20
C GLY A 562 -15.66 -21.65 2.27
N GLN A 563 -15.49 -22.40 1.17
CA GLN A 563 -15.94 -23.80 1.09
C GLN A 563 -15.43 -24.67 2.24
N GLY A 564 -16.37 -25.23 3.00
CA GLY A 564 -16.09 -26.11 4.14
C GLY A 564 -15.63 -25.40 5.43
N VAL A 565 -15.44 -24.08 5.41
CA VAL A 565 -14.87 -23.30 6.52
C VAL A 565 -15.62 -22.01 6.85
N GLY A 566 -16.82 -21.83 6.29
CA GLY A 566 -17.71 -20.70 6.55
C GLY A 566 -18.15 -20.02 5.25
N GLY A 567 -18.40 -18.72 5.33
CA GLY A 567 -18.73 -17.89 4.16
C GLY A 567 -20.20 -17.93 3.76
N SER A 568 -20.54 -17.06 2.81
CA SER A 568 -21.86 -16.94 2.21
C SER A 568 -21.68 -16.81 0.70
N SER A 569 -21.32 -15.62 0.24
CA SER A 569 -20.84 -15.35 -1.10
C SER A 569 -19.99 -14.07 -1.07
N TRP A 570 -19.11 -13.86 -2.05
CA TRP A 570 -18.36 -12.61 -2.13
C TRP A 570 -19.29 -11.40 -2.25
N ALA A 571 -20.36 -11.52 -3.05
CA ALA A 571 -21.35 -10.45 -3.19
C ALA A 571 -22.02 -10.09 -1.86
N GLN A 572 -22.42 -11.11 -1.08
CA GLN A 572 -23.06 -10.87 0.21
C GLN A 572 -22.07 -10.28 1.22
N ARG A 573 -20.83 -10.80 1.29
CA ARG A 573 -19.81 -10.26 2.18
C ARG A 573 -19.47 -8.81 1.86
N TYR A 574 -19.36 -8.46 0.58
CA TYR A 574 -19.21 -7.08 0.18
C TYR A 574 -20.40 -6.23 0.62
N ALA A 575 -21.63 -6.67 0.33
CA ALA A 575 -22.84 -5.93 0.69
C ALA A 575 -23.01 -5.72 2.20
N ASP A 576 -22.61 -6.69 3.03
CA ASP A 576 -22.68 -6.61 4.49
C ASP A 576 -21.70 -5.59 5.08
N THR A 577 -20.59 -5.34 4.39
CA THR A 577 -19.43 -4.62 4.93
C THR A 577 -19.06 -3.35 4.15
N ASP A 578 -19.68 -3.09 3.00
CA ASP A 578 -19.21 -2.13 1.99
C ASP A 578 -17.73 -2.31 1.61
N GLY A 579 -17.25 -3.55 1.76
CA GLY A 579 -15.87 -3.92 1.53
C GLY A 579 -14.87 -3.46 2.59
N PHE A 580 -15.33 -2.95 3.74
CA PHE A 580 -14.47 -2.64 4.88
C PHE A 580 -14.01 -3.91 5.60
N VAL A 581 -12.78 -3.91 6.08
CA VAL A 581 -12.26 -4.98 6.93
C VAL A 581 -12.69 -4.79 8.39
N MET A 582 -12.56 -5.87 9.16
CA MET A 582 -12.83 -5.85 10.59
C MET A 582 -11.88 -4.86 11.31
N ILE A 583 -12.43 -3.97 12.14
CA ILE A 583 -11.63 -3.20 13.10
C ILE A 583 -11.07 -4.20 14.12
N PRO A 584 -9.75 -4.19 14.43
CA PRO A 584 -9.17 -5.17 15.35
C PRO A 584 -9.92 -5.21 16.69
N PRO A 585 -10.51 -6.36 17.08
CA PRO A 585 -11.24 -6.51 18.34
C PRO A 585 -10.43 -6.14 19.58
N SER A 586 -9.11 -6.32 19.55
CA SER A 586 -8.18 -5.85 20.59
C SER A 586 -8.32 -4.34 20.85
N GLN A 587 -8.36 -3.53 19.80
CA GLN A 587 -8.43 -2.07 19.88
C GLN A 587 -9.79 -1.60 20.42
N ILE A 588 -10.89 -2.25 20.00
CA ILE A 588 -12.23 -2.02 20.56
C ILE A 588 -12.25 -2.35 22.05
N SER A 589 -11.64 -3.48 22.42
CA SER A 589 -11.59 -3.94 23.81
C SER A 589 -10.74 -3.04 24.71
N ILE A 590 -9.68 -2.41 24.18
CA ILE A 590 -8.86 -1.43 24.89
C ILE A 590 -9.68 -0.16 25.20
N VAL A 591 -10.43 0.34 24.22
CA VAL A 591 -11.29 1.52 24.40
C VAL A 591 -12.44 1.22 25.37
N ASN A 592 -13.03 0.02 25.26
CA ASN A 592 -14.11 -0.49 26.12
C ASN A 592 -15.31 0.48 26.26
N ASP A 593 -15.58 1.25 25.21
CA ASP A 593 -16.72 2.16 25.09
C ASP A 593 -17.19 2.20 23.63
N GLU A 594 -18.36 1.60 23.37
CA GLU A 594 -18.95 1.51 22.03
C GLU A 594 -19.35 2.88 21.46
N ALA A 595 -19.56 3.90 22.32
CA ALA A 595 -19.80 5.26 21.87
C ALA A 595 -18.52 5.91 21.29
N VAL A 596 -17.34 5.42 21.67
CA VAL A 596 -16.04 5.93 21.21
C VAL A 596 -15.54 5.13 20.01
N LEU A 597 -15.51 3.80 20.12
CA LEU A 597 -15.05 2.91 19.04
C LEU A 597 -15.95 1.66 18.99
N LYS A 598 -16.52 1.40 17.81
CA LYS A 598 -17.39 0.24 17.59
C LYS A 598 -16.97 -0.49 16.32
N GLN A 599 -17.46 -1.71 16.17
CA GLN A 599 -17.19 -2.51 14.99
C GLN A 599 -18.00 -2.02 13.77
N ASN A 600 -17.44 -2.21 12.57
CA ASN A 600 -18.14 -1.99 11.30
C ASN A 600 -19.32 -2.95 11.10
N PRO A 601 -20.36 -2.55 10.35
CA PRO A 601 -21.40 -3.47 9.89
C PRO A 601 -20.81 -4.71 9.20
N GLY A 602 -21.50 -5.85 9.36
CA GLY A 602 -21.07 -7.12 8.75
C GLY A 602 -19.92 -7.84 9.47
N TRP A 603 -19.52 -7.35 10.65
CA TRP A 603 -18.50 -7.96 11.52
C TRP A 603 -19.00 -8.13 12.97
N GLY A 604 -18.29 -8.94 13.76
CA GLY A 604 -18.62 -9.21 15.17
C GLY A 604 -19.51 -10.44 15.40
N ALA A 605 -19.89 -10.69 16.65
CA ALA A 605 -20.53 -11.94 17.08
C ALA A 605 -21.88 -12.26 16.40
N GLY A 606 -22.56 -11.26 15.84
CA GLY A 606 -23.82 -11.42 15.10
C GLY A 606 -23.66 -11.62 13.58
N ALA A 607 -22.46 -11.49 13.03
CA ALA A 607 -22.22 -11.56 11.59
C ALA A 607 -21.97 -13.01 11.14
N ALA A 608 -23.04 -13.71 10.75
CA ALA A 608 -22.92 -15.06 10.20
C ALA A 608 -22.08 -15.06 8.91
N GLY A 609 -21.14 -16.00 8.79
CA GLY A 609 -20.29 -16.14 7.61
C GLY A 609 -19.14 -15.13 7.51
N SER A 610 -18.92 -14.28 8.54
CA SER A 610 -17.77 -13.36 8.56
C SER A 610 -16.46 -14.03 8.96
N ASN A 611 -16.52 -15.18 9.63
CA ASN A 611 -15.35 -15.86 10.20
C ASN A 611 -14.99 -17.12 9.41
N MET A 612 -13.70 -17.28 9.12
CA MET A 612 -13.11 -18.44 8.46
C MET A 612 -12.46 -19.35 9.51
N THR A 613 -13.04 -20.53 9.72
CA THR A 613 -12.64 -21.45 10.81
C THR A 613 -11.44 -22.34 10.46
N GLY A 614 -10.95 -22.29 9.23
CA GLY A 614 -9.84 -23.10 8.72
C GLY A 614 -9.48 -22.74 7.28
N THR A 615 -8.80 -23.64 6.58
CA THR A 615 -8.49 -23.47 5.16
C THR A 615 -9.65 -23.94 4.30
N PRO A 616 -10.10 -23.17 3.30
CA PRO A 616 -11.05 -23.66 2.30
C PRO A 616 -10.56 -24.97 1.68
N VAL A 617 -11.45 -25.96 1.63
CA VAL A 617 -11.16 -27.26 1.00
C VAL A 617 -12.01 -27.38 -0.25
N TYR A 618 -11.35 -27.61 -1.37
CA TYR A 618 -11.98 -27.74 -2.67
C TYR A 618 -11.97 -29.21 -3.09
N ASP A 619 -13.12 -29.70 -3.56
CA ASP A 619 -13.34 -31.09 -3.97
C ASP A 619 -12.84 -31.40 -5.38
#